data_AF-A0A518HIN6-F1
#
_entry.id   AF-A0A518HIN6-F1
#
_cell.length_a   1.000
_cell.length_b   1.000
_cell.length_c   1.000
_cell.angle_alpha   90.00
_cell.angle_beta   90.00
_cell.angle_gamma   90.00
#
_symmetry.space_group_name_H-M   'P 1'
#
loop_
_entity.id
_entity.type
_entity.pdbx_description
1 polymer ?
#
loop_
_entity_poly.entity_id
_entity_poly.type
_entity_poly.pdbx_seq_one_letter_code
_entity_poly.pdbx_strand_id
1 'polypeptide(L)'
;MSSNDFRCPACRAKQPLQPVCRRCDADLSLLVRATEHVAALIARHEQARAQADHHAMETTARQLALLAPKRLTAICPDKRDQ
;
A
#
# COMPACT_ATOMS: atom_id res chain seq x y z
N MET A 1 1.12 -6.41 13.19
CA MET A 1 1.19 -6.99 11.84
C MET A 1 2.60 -7.54 11.65
N SER A 2 2.75 -8.86 11.49
CA SER A 2 4.06 -9.50 11.36
C SER A 2 4.80 -9.03 10.10
N SER A 3 5.90 -8.32 10.29
CA SER A 3 6.71 -7.67 9.25
C SER A 3 7.50 -8.63 8.33
N ASN A 4 7.03 -9.86 8.08
CA ASN A 4 7.89 -10.97 7.63
C ASN A 4 7.48 -11.74 6.36
N ASP A 5 6.52 -11.22 5.57
CA ASP A 5 5.99 -11.97 4.41
C ASP A 5 6.45 -11.51 3.03
N PHE A 6 7.32 -10.49 2.93
CA PHE A 6 7.81 -10.08 1.62
C PHE A 6 8.75 -11.13 1.00
N ARG A 7 8.49 -11.45 -0.27
CA ARG A 7 9.32 -12.35 -1.09
C ARG A 7 9.84 -11.57 -2.29
N CYS A 8 11.15 -11.63 -2.51
CA CYS A 8 11.76 -11.01 -3.68
C CYS A 8 11.14 -11.57 -4.97
N PRO A 9 10.71 -10.72 -5.92
CA PRO A 9 10.11 -11.18 -7.17
C PRO A 9 11.10 -11.94 -8.07
N ALA A 10 12.41 -11.65 -7.97
CA ALA A 10 13.45 -12.32 -8.74
C ALA A 10 13.82 -13.70 -8.17
N CYS A 11 14.22 -13.77 -6.90
CA CYS A 11 14.76 -15.01 -6.30
C CYS A 11 13.84 -15.68 -5.27
N ARG A 12 12.65 -15.12 -5.02
CA ARG A 12 11.62 -15.63 -4.08
C ARG A 12 12.05 -15.79 -2.61
N ALA A 13 13.22 -15.29 -2.24
CA ALA A 13 13.71 -15.33 -0.87
C ALA A 13 12.82 -14.46 0.04
N LYS A 14 12.41 -15.04 1.18
CA LYS A 14 11.74 -14.29 2.26
C LYS A 14 12.73 -13.34 2.91
N GLN A 15 12.37 -12.07 2.99
CA GLN A 15 13.19 -11.01 3.58
C GLN A 15 12.32 -9.79 3.91
N PRO A 16 12.79 -8.86 4.77
CA PRO A 16 12.15 -7.56 4.93
C PRO A 16 12.08 -6.79 3.60
N LEU A 17 11.08 -5.93 3.44
CA LEU A 17 11.03 -5.03 2.28
C LEU A 17 12.14 -3.99 2.40
N GLN A 18 13.04 -3.96 1.42
CA GLN A 18 14.21 -3.07 1.38
C GLN A 18 14.64 -2.81 -0.07
N PRO A 19 15.43 -1.75 -0.36
CA PRO A 19 15.74 -1.33 -1.73
C PRO A 19 16.55 -2.35 -2.55
N VAL A 20 17.29 -3.25 -1.91
CA VAL A 20 18.11 -4.26 -2.59
C VAL A 20 17.86 -5.63 -1.97
N CYS A 21 17.67 -6.66 -2.79
CA CYS A 21 17.49 -8.02 -2.31
C CYS A 21 18.77 -8.56 -1.63
N ARG A 22 18.70 -8.99 -0.37
CA ARG A 22 19.87 -9.52 0.38
C ARG A 22 20.47 -10.83 -0.15
N ARG A 23 19.81 -11.48 -1.12
CA ARG A 23 20.21 -12.80 -1.64
C ARG A 23 20.73 -12.77 -3.07
N CYS A 24 20.11 -11.95 -3.92
CA CYS A 24 20.43 -11.92 -5.35
C CYS A 24 20.74 -10.52 -5.87
N ASP A 25 20.87 -9.54 -4.97
CA ASP A 25 21.21 -8.14 -5.26
C ASP A 25 20.31 -7.44 -6.29
N ALA A 26 19.12 -8.00 -6.54
CA ALA A 26 18.13 -7.35 -7.40
C ALA A 26 17.72 -6.00 -6.80
N ASP A 27 17.66 -4.98 -7.65
CA ASP A 27 17.13 -3.67 -7.29
C ASP A 27 15.61 -3.74 -7.11
N LEU A 28 15.16 -3.37 -5.93
CA LEU A 28 13.77 -3.33 -5.50
C LEU A 28 13.34 -1.88 -5.14
N SER A 29 14.17 -0.87 -5.42
CA SER A 29 13.95 0.51 -5.02
C SER A 29 12.61 1.07 -5.50
N LEU A 30 12.21 0.76 -6.74
CA LEU A 30 10.91 1.17 -7.27
C LEU A 30 9.75 0.54 -6.49
N LEU A 31 9.86 -0.74 -6.13
CA LEU A 31 8.84 -1.45 -5.37
C LEU A 31 8.70 -0.90 -3.95
N VAL A 32 9.82 -0.60 -3.30
CA VAL A 32 9.85 0.06 -1.97
C VAL A 32 9.11 1.39 -2.05
N ARG A 33 9.50 2.27 -2.99
CA ARG A 33 8.88 3.59 -3.17
C ARG A 33 7.39 3.49 -3.47
N ALA A 34 6.97 2.55 -4.32
CA ALA A 34 5.57 2.34 -4.61
C ALA A 34 4.78 1.91 -3.36
N THR A 35 5.36 1.03 -2.54
CA THR A 35 4.74 0.57 -1.29
C THR A 35 4.62 1.70 -0.26
N GLU A 36 5.68 2.51 -0.11
CA GLU A 36 5.69 3.70 0.75
C GLU A 36 4.65 4.73 0.29
N HIS A 37 4.55 4.96 -1.02
CA HIS A 37 3.58 5.87 -1.60
C HIS A 37 2.13 5.42 -1.30
N VAL A 38 1.84 4.12 -1.46
CA VAL A 38 0.53 3.56 -1.08
C VAL A 38 0.28 3.75 0.42
N ALA A 39 1.24 3.46 1.30
CA ALA A 39 1.09 3.66 2.74
C ALA A 39 0.79 5.13 3.10
N ALA A 40 1.45 6.08 2.43
CA ALA A 40 1.19 7.51 2.60
C ALA A 40 -0.23 7.91 2.13
N LEU A 41 -0.71 7.36 1.03
CA LEU A 41 -2.09 7.59 0.57
C LEU A 41 -3.14 7.06 1.55
N ILE A 42 -2.89 5.90 2.16
CA ILE A 42 -3.75 5.34 3.19
C ILE A 42 -3.82 6.27 4.40
N ALA A 43 -2.66 6.72 4.91
CA ALA A 43 -2.60 7.65 6.04
C ALA A 43 -3.31 8.98 5.73
N ARG A 44 -3.16 9.52 4.52
CA ARG A 44 -3.88 10.72 4.07
C ARG A 44 -5.38 10.51 4.01
N HIS A 45 -5.84 9.35 3.55
CA HIS A 45 -7.26 9.01 3.53
C HIS A 45 -7.84 8.94 4.95
N GLU A 46 -7.14 8.30 5.88
CA GLU A 46 -7.54 8.22 7.29
C GLU A 46 -7.58 9.61 7.95
N GLN A 47 -6.60 10.46 7.65
CA GLN A 47 -6.58 11.85 8.13
C GLN A 47 -7.77 12.65 7.57
N ALA A 48 -8.04 12.57 6.27
CA ALA A 48 -9.18 13.23 5.64
C ALA A 48 -10.50 12.77 6.26
N ARG A 49 -10.62 11.46 6.56
CA ARG A 49 -11.78 10.89 7.26
C ARG A 49 -11.94 11.47 8.67
N ALA A 50 -10.86 11.60 9.44
CA ALA A 50 -10.91 12.20 10.77
C ALA A 50 -11.34 13.68 10.75
N GLN A 51 -11.09 14.37 9.64
CA GLN A 51 -11.45 15.78 9.42
C GLN A 51 -12.81 15.95 8.72
N ALA A 52 -13.51 14.86 8.38
CA ALA A 52 -14.71 14.87 7.54
C ALA A 52 -14.52 15.59 6.18
N ASP A 53 -13.30 15.60 5.63
CA ASP A 53 -13.02 16.15 4.31
C ASP A 53 -13.35 15.12 3.22
N HIS A 54 -14.60 15.18 2.77
CA HIS A 54 -15.12 14.26 1.75
C HIS A 54 -14.39 14.36 0.41
N HIS A 55 -13.90 15.55 0.03
CA HIS A 55 -13.20 15.73 -1.24
C HIS A 55 -11.81 15.08 -1.21
N ALA A 56 -11.06 15.29 -0.12
CA ALA A 56 -9.78 14.63 0.07
C ALA A 56 -9.92 13.11 0.22
N MET A 57 -10.97 12.64 0.89
CA MET A 57 -11.29 11.20 0.96
C MET A 57 -11.53 10.60 -0.44
N GLU A 58 -12.34 11.24 -1.28
CA GLU A 58 -12.63 10.73 -2.63
C GLU A 58 -11.37 10.74 -3.52
N THR A 59 -10.59 11.83 -3.45
CA THR A 59 -9.36 11.97 -4.23
C THR A 59 -8.34 10.87 -3.89
N THR A 60 -8.11 10.65 -2.60
CA THR A 60 -7.20 9.60 -2.12
C THR A 60 -7.73 8.19 -2.41
N ALA A 61 -9.05 7.97 -2.31
CA ALA A 61 -9.68 6.70 -2.67
C ALA A 61 -9.51 6.37 -4.16
N ARG A 62 -9.69 7.35 -5.05
CA ARG A 62 -9.45 7.18 -6.50
C ARG A 62 -7.99 6.83 -6.80
N GLN A 63 -7.03 7.49 -6.14
CA GLN A 63 -5.61 7.17 -6.29
C GLN A 63 -5.28 5.75 -5.81
N LEU A 64 -5.84 5.34 -4.65
CA LEU A 64 -5.70 3.98 -4.14
C LEU A 64 -6.34 2.93 -5.04
N ALA A 65 -7.48 3.24 -5.69
CA ALA A 65 -8.13 2.34 -6.64
C ALA A 65 -7.22 2.00 -7.84
N LEU A 66 -6.46 2.99 -8.33
CA LEU A 66 -5.55 2.81 -9.45
C LEU A 66 -4.28 2.06 -9.08
N LEU A 67 -3.70 2.38 -7.91
CA LEU A 67 -2.37 1.91 -7.53
C LEU A 67 -2.38 0.62 -6.69
N ALA A 68 -3.42 0.45 -5.87
CA ALA A 68 -3.52 -0.66 -4.92
C ALA A 68 -5.00 -1.05 -4.68
N PRO A 69 -5.71 -1.55 -5.70
CA PRO A 69 -7.16 -1.80 -5.61
C PRO A 69 -7.54 -2.74 -4.46
N LYS A 70 -6.69 -3.73 -4.14
CA LYS A 70 -6.90 -4.65 -3.01
C LYS A 70 -6.78 -4.00 -1.63
N ARG A 71 -6.13 -2.83 -1.53
CA ARG A 71 -6.00 -2.08 -0.27
C ARG A 71 -7.21 -1.18 -0.03
N LEU A 72 -7.83 -0.68 -1.09
CA LEU A 72 -9.03 0.17 -0.98
C LEU A 72 -10.20 -0.55 -0.32
N THR A 73 -10.45 -1.81 -0.67
CA THR A 73 -11.53 -2.63 -0.06
C THR A 73 -11.35 -2.86 1.44
N ALA A 74 -10.12 -2.78 1.96
CA ALA A 74 -9.85 -2.88 3.39
C ALA A 74 -10.13 -1.56 4.15
N ILE A 75 -10.05 -0.42 3.48
CA ILE A 75 -10.16 0.92 4.08
C ILE A 75 -11.58 1.48 3.92
N CYS A 76 -12.20 1.18 2.77
CA CYS A 76 -13.60 1.43 2.49
C CYS A 76 -14.26 0.06 2.27
N PRO A 77 -14.57 -0.70 3.35
CA PRO A 77 -15.40 -1.88 3.20
C PRO A 77 -16.75 -1.39 2.68
N ASP A 78 -17.01 -1.73 1.43
CA ASP A 78 -18.27 -1.45 0.77
C ASP A 78 -19.39 -2.01 1.67
N LYS A 79 -20.30 -1.16 2.13
CA LYS A 79 -21.52 -1.61 2.83
C LYS A 79 -22.50 -2.21 1.83
N ARG A 80 -22.07 -3.18 1.02
CA ARG A 80 -22.91 -3.96 0.13
C ARG A 80 -22.99 -5.39 0.65
N ASP A 81 -23.67 -5.53 1.78
CA ASP A 81 -24.35 -6.74 2.24
C ASP A 81 -25.24 -6.34 3.44
N GLN A 82 -26.36 -5.71 3.13
CA GLN A 82 -27.57 -5.62 3.98
C GLN A 82 -28.78 -5.59 3.07
#